data_AF-A0A9E6ZBR4-F1
#
_entry.id   AF-A0A9E6ZBR4-F1
#
_cell.length_a   1.000
_cell.length_b   1.000
_cell.length_c   1.000
_cell.angle_alpha   90.00
_cell.angle_beta   90.00
_cell.angle_gamma   90.00
#
_symmetry.space_group_name_H-M   'P 1'
#
loop_
_entity.id
_entity.type
_entity.pdbx_description
1 polymer ?
#
loop_
_entity_poly.entity_id
_entity_poly.type
_entity_poly.pdbx_seq_one_letter_code
_entity_poly.pdbx_strand_id
1 'polypeptide(L)'
;MSDNAQGQTDSGMPECMNVEELEQHRWLARFVGDWSFTARMQNPDGSEHVTQGSESVSMLGDIWFVADGQGEMPDGGSAKMRMTVGYDPARGKFVGSWIGTMMLLHWVYEGQLSEDGNSLHLVAEGPDFSGGNSTRMYRDTIEYVSDDFRRLRSAMQAEDGSWQEFNVAEYHRVK
;
A
#
# COMPACT_ATOMS: atom_id res chain seq x y z
N MET A 1 -36.97 48.32 -32.02
CA MET A 1 -36.97 46.87 -32.33
C MET A 1 -35.98 46.73 -33.47
N SER A 2 -34.81 46.13 -33.31
CA SER A 2 -34.56 44.89 -32.59
C SER A 2 -33.14 44.81 -32.04
N ASP A 3 -33.04 44.06 -30.95
CA ASP A 3 -31.94 43.90 -30.03
C ASP A 3 -30.63 43.38 -30.60
N ASN A 4 -29.59 43.83 -29.91
CA ASN A 4 -28.21 43.39 -29.96
C ASN A 4 -28.08 42.11 -29.13
N ALA A 5 -27.62 41.00 -29.70
CA ALA A 5 -27.31 39.78 -28.93
C ALA A 5 -25.97 39.21 -29.40
N GLN A 6 -24.90 39.68 -28.76
CA GLN A 6 -23.61 39.00 -28.76
C GLN A 6 -23.77 37.71 -27.96
N GLY A 7 -23.77 36.57 -28.65
CA GLY A 7 -23.67 35.27 -28.01
C GLY A 7 -22.25 35.08 -27.47
N GLN A 8 -22.06 35.31 -26.17
CA GLN A 8 -20.95 34.73 -25.42
C GLN A 8 -21.13 33.22 -25.41
N THR A 9 -20.32 32.51 -26.20
CA THR A 9 -20.07 31.10 -25.97
C THR A 9 -19.07 30.99 -24.82
N ASP A 10 -19.58 31.04 -23.60
CA ASP A 10 -18.87 30.55 -22.44
C ASP A 10 -18.75 29.03 -22.58
N SER A 11 -17.69 28.56 -23.23
CA SER A 11 -17.32 27.15 -23.14
C SER A 11 -16.64 26.95 -21.79
N GLY A 12 -17.46 26.82 -20.75
CA GLY A 12 -17.05 26.28 -19.45
C GLY A 12 -16.65 24.82 -19.64
N MET A 13 -15.48 24.59 -20.25
CA MET A 13 -14.73 23.38 -19.94
C MET A 13 -14.44 23.47 -18.44
N PRO A 14 -14.80 22.47 -17.63
CA PRO A 14 -14.38 22.46 -16.24
C PRO A 14 -12.88 22.65 -16.25
N GLU A 15 -12.37 23.63 -15.48
CA GLU A 15 -10.94 23.72 -15.19
C GLU A 15 -10.44 22.31 -14.96
N CYS A 16 -9.45 21.87 -15.75
CA CYS A 16 -8.79 20.60 -15.52
C CYS A 16 -8.45 20.54 -14.03
N MET A 17 -9.04 19.62 -13.28
CA MET A 17 -8.79 19.49 -11.84
C MET A 17 -7.28 19.40 -11.64
N ASN A 18 -6.70 20.44 -11.07
CA ASN A 18 -5.30 20.44 -10.70
C ASN A 18 -5.20 19.69 -9.38
N VAL A 19 -4.67 18.46 -9.42
CA VAL A 19 -4.45 17.68 -8.20
C VAL A 19 -3.21 18.23 -7.51
N GLU A 20 -3.40 18.84 -6.35
CA GLU A 20 -2.31 19.40 -5.56
C GLU A 20 -1.53 18.30 -4.81
N GLU A 21 -0.20 18.37 -4.85
CA GLU A 21 0.67 17.51 -4.07
C GLU A 21 0.65 17.92 -2.58
N LEU A 22 0.37 16.98 -1.69
CA LEU A 22 0.33 17.17 -0.25
C LEU A 22 1.55 16.53 0.44
N GLU A 23 1.79 16.88 1.71
CA GLU A 23 2.88 16.31 2.50
C GLU A 23 2.81 14.78 2.61
N GLN A 24 1.60 14.21 2.58
CA GLN A 24 1.38 12.77 2.58
C GLN A 24 1.89 12.10 1.31
N HIS A 25 1.78 12.77 0.16
CA HIS A 25 2.36 12.28 -1.09
C HIS A 25 3.90 12.35 -1.04
N ARG A 26 4.47 13.43 -0.50
CA ARG A 26 5.92 13.55 -0.26
C ARG A 26 6.45 12.50 0.71
N TRP A 27 5.66 12.16 1.72
CA TRP A 27 6.00 11.09 2.66
C TRP A 27 6.11 9.74 1.94
N LEU A 28 5.18 9.44 1.04
CA LEU A 28 5.24 8.23 0.20
C LEU A 28 6.44 8.23 -0.76
N ALA A 29 6.81 9.40 -1.30
CA ALA A 29 7.93 9.53 -2.24
C ALA A 29 9.29 9.12 -1.63
N ARG A 30 9.42 9.09 -0.28
CA ARG A 30 10.62 8.63 0.42
C ARG A 30 11.01 7.18 0.11
N PHE A 31 10.03 6.37 -0.32
CA PHE A 31 10.23 4.96 -0.62
C PHE A 31 10.59 4.68 -2.08
N VAL A 32 10.58 5.69 -2.96
CA VAL A 32 10.92 5.54 -4.38
C VAL A 32 12.31 4.94 -4.55
N GLY A 33 12.42 3.99 -5.47
CA GLY A 33 13.66 3.30 -5.83
C GLY A 33 13.49 1.79 -5.85
N ASP A 34 14.59 1.10 -6.10
CA ASP A 34 14.65 -0.35 -6.17
C ASP A 34 15.14 -0.94 -4.84
N TRP A 35 14.48 -2.00 -4.43
CA TRP A 35 14.68 -2.67 -3.15
C TRP A 35 14.86 -4.16 -3.35
N SER A 36 15.72 -4.75 -2.54
CA SER A 36 15.72 -6.19 -2.26
C SER A 36 15.09 -6.42 -0.90
N PHE A 37 14.43 -7.56 -0.69
CA PHE A 37 13.87 -7.88 0.62
C PHE A 37 14.10 -9.32 1.03
N THR A 38 14.11 -9.53 2.36
CA THR A 38 13.95 -10.83 2.99
C THR A 38 12.72 -10.78 3.88
N ALA A 39 11.79 -11.71 3.69
CA ALA A 39 10.57 -11.83 4.49
C ALA A 39 10.59 -13.10 5.31
N ARG A 40 10.19 -12.99 6.58
CA ARG A 40 10.02 -14.10 7.52
C ARG A 40 8.55 -14.21 7.85
N MET A 41 7.96 -15.35 7.51
CA MET A 41 6.55 -15.65 7.72
C MET A 41 6.42 -16.76 8.75
N GLN A 42 5.58 -16.56 9.75
CA GLN A 42 5.20 -17.62 10.68
C GLN A 42 4.00 -18.38 10.12
N ASN A 43 4.15 -19.69 9.96
CA ASN A 43 3.07 -20.57 9.57
C ASN A 43 2.20 -20.93 10.79
N PRO A 44 0.93 -21.34 10.58
CA PRO A 44 0.04 -21.76 11.67
C PRO A 44 0.57 -22.94 12.50
N ASP A 45 1.46 -23.76 11.95
CA ASP A 45 2.10 -24.88 12.67
C ASP A 45 3.31 -24.47 13.52
N GLY A 46 3.64 -23.17 13.54
CA GLY A 46 4.77 -22.59 14.26
C GLY A 46 6.10 -22.68 13.53
N SER A 47 6.14 -23.25 12.32
CA SER A 47 7.34 -23.20 11.46
C SER A 47 7.54 -21.80 10.87
N GLU A 48 8.80 -21.43 10.62
CA GLU A 48 9.14 -20.19 9.92
C GLU A 48 9.46 -20.51 8.45
N HIS A 49 8.91 -19.72 7.54
CA HIS A 49 9.31 -19.68 6.14
C HIS A 49 10.04 -18.38 5.85
N VAL A 50 11.20 -18.48 5.19
CA VAL A 50 11.97 -17.33 4.74
C VAL A 50 11.92 -17.28 3.22
N THR A 51 11.52 -16.13 2.68
CA THR A 51 11.53 -15.87 1.24
C THR A 51 12.31 -14.59 0.93
N GLN A 52 12.85 -14.53 -0.28
CA GLN A 52 13.57 -13.37 -0.79
C GLN A 52 12.89 -12.85 -2.05
N GLY A 53 13.11 -11.57 -2.33
CA GLY A 53 12.55 -10.94 -3.50
C GLY A 53 13.10 -9.55 -3.74
N SER A 54 12.46 -8.87 -4.68
CA SER A 54 12.77 -7.49 -5.04
C SER A 54 11.49 -6.69 -5.25
N GLU A 55 11.59 -5.38 -5.08
CA GLU A 55 10.49 -4.45 -5.32
C GLU A 55 11.02 -3.19 -6.01
N SER A 56 10.32 -2.72 -7.03
CA SER A 56 10.56 -1.40 -7.62
C SER A 56 9.44 -0.47 -7.22
N VAL A 57 9.79 0.67 -6.63
CA VAL A 57 8.85 1.69 -6.17
C VAL A 57 8.99 2.93 -7.04
N SER A 58 7.85 3.41 -7.54
CA SER A 58 7.76 4.66 -8.29
C SER A 58 6.57 5.49 -7.81
N MET A 59 6.58 6.78 -8.13
CA MET A 59 5.38 7.61 -8.07
C MET A 59 4.74 7.64 -9.48
N LEU A 60 3.43 7.40 -9.55
CA LEU A 60 2.62 7.68 -10.73
C LEU A 60 2.18 9.15 -10.66
N GLY A 61 2.85 9.98 -11.45
CA GLY A 61 2.85 11.43 -11.22
C GLY A 61 3.44 11.73 -9.84
N ASP A 62 2.89 12.71 -9.15
CA ASP A 62 3.33 13.08 -7.80
C ASP A 62 2.36 12.59 -6.71
N ILE A 63 1.39 11.74 -7.06
CA ILE A 63 0.21 11.48 -6.22
C ILE A 63 0.12 10.05 -5.72
N TRP A 64 0.48 9.07 -6.55
CA TRP A 64 0.28 7.66 -6.24
C TRP A 64 1.61 6.94 -6.12
N PHE A 65 1.88 6.38 -4.95
CA PHE A 65 2.92 5.38 -4.75
C PHE A 65 2.51 4.08 -5.44
N VAL A 66 3.40 3.51 -6.24
CA VAL A 66 3.23 2.22 -6.90
C VAL A 66 4.47 1.37 -6.61
N ALA A 67 4.25 0.23 -5.96
CA ALA A 67 5.28 -0.74 -5.65
C ALA A 67 5.01 -2.05 -6.40
N ASP A 68 5.94 -2.43 -7.27
CA ASP A 68 5.91 -3.68 -8.02
C ASP A 68 6.92 -4.66 -7.44
N GLY A 69 6.40 -5.70 -6.79
CA GLY A 69 7.17 -6.73 -6.11
C GLY A 69 7.24 -8.04 -6.89
N GLN A 70 8.32 -8.78 -6.67
CA GLN A 70 8.41 -10.20 -7.02
C GLN A 70 9.11 -10.97 -5.89
N GLY A 71 8.72 -12.22 -5.70
CA GLY A 71 9.30 -13.10 -4.68
C GLY A 71 9.28 -14.56 -5.08
N GLU A 72 10.07 -15.37 -4.38
CA GLU A 72 10.13 -16.82 -4.57
C GLU A 72 8.90 -17.50 -3.95
N MET A 73 8.31 -18.45 -4.69
CA MET A 73 7.24 -19.32 -4.18
C MET A 73 7.79 -20.70 -3.80
N PRO A 74 7.14 -21.42 -2.86
CA PRO A 74 7.58 -22.76 -2.43
C PRO A 74 7.68 -23.81 -3.54
N ASP A 75 6.95 -23.63 -4.64
CA ASP A 75 6.97 -24.53 -5.82
C ASP A 75 8.12 -24.23 -6.80
N GLY A 76 8.99 -23.27 -6.48
CA GLY A 76 10.06 -22.79 -7.36
C GLY A 76 9.59 -21.80 -8.42
N GLY A 77 8.31 -21.41 -8.41
CA GLY A 77 7.77 -20.32 -9.20
C GLY A 77 8.11 -18.95 -8.63
N SER A 78 7.66 -17.90 -9.33
CA SER A 78 7.77 -16.52 -8.86
C SER A 78 6.39 -15.89 -8.70
N ALA A 79 6.14 -15.31 -7.53
CA ALA A 79 4.99 -14.47 -7.28
C ALA A 79 5.26 -13.06 -7.80
N LYS A 80 4.23 -12.40 -8.33
CA LYS A 80 4.23 -10.96 -8.61
C LYS A 80 3.19 -10.27 -7.74
N MET A 81 3.55 -9.11 -7.23
CA MET A 81 2.73 -8.32 -6.31
C MET A 81 2.71 -6.87 -6.77
N ARG A 82 1.59 -6.18 -6.53
CA ARG A 82 1.49 -4.74 -6.74
C ARG A 82 0.76 -4.09 -5.59
N MET A 83 1.37 -3.06 -5.00
CA MET A 83 0.72 -2.15 -4.07
C MET A 83 0.55 -0.78 -4.71
N THR A 84 -0.59 -0.16 -4.49
CA THR A 84 -0.82 1.25 -4.83
C THR A 84 -1.31 1.99 -3.60
N VAL A 85 -0.71 3.14 -3.27
CA VAL A 85 -1.10 3.95 -2.11
C VAL A 85 -1.14 5.42 -2.52
N GLY A 86 -2.18 6.13 -2.09
CA GLY A 86 -2.32 7.58 -2.22
C GLY A 86 -2.96 8.16 -0.98
N TYR A 87 -3.39 9.42 -1.06
CA TYR A 87 -4.04 10.10 0.05
C TYR A 87 -5.37 10.72 -0.38
N ASP A 88 -6.42 10.45 0.39
CA ASP A 88 -7.73 11.08 0.25
C ASP A 88 -7.82 12.27 1.23
N PRO A 89 -7.70 13.52 0.75
CA PRO A 89 -7.75 14.69 1.61
C PRO A 89 -9.14 14.98 2.18
N ALA A 90 -10.21 14.53 1.52
CA ALA A 90 -11.57 14.71 2.03
C ALA A 90 -11.81 13.84 3.28
N ARG A 91 -11.17 12.67 3.32
CA ARG A 91 -11.27 11.72 4.44
C ARG A 91 -10.12 11.87 5.45
N GLY A 92 -9.02 12.51 5.06
CA GLY A 92 -7.81 12.59 5.84
C GLY A 92 -7.14 11.24 6.04
N LYS A 93 -7.19 10.37 5.03
CA LYS A 93 -6.72 8.97 5.09
C LYS A 93 -5.82 8.63 3.92
N PHE A 94 -4.82 7.81 4.18
CA PHE A 94 -4.18 7.06 3.11
C PHE A 94 -5.17 6.02 2.59
N VAL A 95 -5.19 5.84 1.28
CA VAL A 95 -6.04 4.84 0.62
C VAL A 95 -5.18 4.04 -0.34
N GLY A 96 -5.48 2.77 -0.50
CA GLY A 96 -4.66 1.94 -1.35
C GLY A 96 -5.25 0.58 -1.62
N SER A 97 -4.47 -0.21 -2.35
CA SER A 97 -4.79 -1.60 -2.63
C SER A 97 -3.55 -2.44 -2.79
N TRP A 98 -3.71 -3.75 -2.60
CA TRP A 98 -2.70 -4.73 -2.93
C TRP A 98 -3.32 -5.95 -3.61
N ILE A 99 -2.60 -6.46 -4.61
CA ILE A 99 -2.89 -7.69 -5.31
C ILE A 99 -1.60 -8.48 -5.51
N GLY A 100 -1.72 -9.79 -5.67
CA GLY A 100 -0.62 -10.58 -6.20
C GLY A 100 -1.09 -11.91 -6.78
N THR A 101 -0.21 -12.55 -7.54
CA THR A 101 -0.57 -13.70 -8.38
C THR A 101 -0.84 -14.98 -7.60
N MET A 102 -0.46 -15.03 -6.33
CA MET A 102 -0.63 -16.19 -5.45
C MET A 102 -2.01 -16.28 -4.76
N MET A 103 -2.90 -15.30 -4.96
CA MET A 103 -4.27 -15.33 -4.43
C MET A 103 -5.24 -14.53 -5.30
N LEU A 104 -6.53 -14.74 -5.11
CA LEU A 104 -7.60 -14.03 -5.84
C LEU A 104 -8.14 -12.80 -5.08
N LEU A 105 -7.59 -12.52 -3.90
CA LEU A 105 -8.04 -11.45 -3.03
C LEU A 105 -7.46 -10.10 -3.48
N HIS A 106 -8.35 -9.11 -3.56
CA HIS A 106 -7.99 -7.72 -3.73
C HIS A 106 -8.12 -7.02 -2.37
N TRP A 107 -6.98 -6.65 -1.81
CA TRP A 107 -6.95 -5.90 -0.56
C TRP A 107 -7.24 -4.44 -0.85
N VAL A 108 -8.14 -3.85 -0.07
CA VAL A 108 -8.47 -2.42 -0.13
C VAL A 108 -8.14 -1.82 1.23
N TYR A 109 -7.21 -0.88 1.25
CA TYR A 109 -6.67 -0.31 2.47
C TYR A 109 -7.25 1.06 2.79
N GLU A 110 -7.41 1.29 4.09
CA GLU A 110 -7.44 2.61 4.69
C GLU A 110 -6.27 2.75 5.65
N GLY A 111 -5.65 3.92 5.69
CA GLY A 111 -4.46 4.09 6.50
C GLY A 111 -4.26 5.45 7.13
N GLN A 112 -3.34 5.46 8.09
CA GLN A 112 -2.92 6.62 8.86
C GLN A 112 -1.44 6.49 9.19
N LEU A 113 -0.73 7.63 9.24
CA LEU A 113 0.59 7.65 9.85
C LEU A 113 0.50 7.40 11.36
N SER A 114 1.52 6.77 11.91
CA SER A 114 1.80 6.76 13.35
C SER A 114 1.98 8.18 13.87
N GLU A 115 1.83 8.36 15.18
CA GLU A 115 1.95 9.68 15.82
C GLU A 115 3.34 10.33 15.61
N ASP A 116 4.38 9.51 15.52
CA ASP A 116 5.75 9.96 15.24
C ASP A 116 6.03 10.21 13.73
N GLY A 117 5.07 9.89 12.86
CA GLY A 117 5.18 10.06 11.42
C GLY A 117 6.16 9.11 10.72
N ASN A 118 6.68 8.08 11.38
CA ASN A 118 7.67 7.16 10.79
C ASN A 118 7.06 5.92 10.15
N SER A 119 5.83 5.56 10.51
CA SER A 119 5.15 4.38 10.01
C SER A 119 3.81 4.73 9.37
N LEU A 120 3.48 4.08 8.26
CA LEU A 120 2.15 4.06 7.69
C LEU A 120 1.46 2.75 8.05
N HIS A 121 0.36 2.84 8.80
CA HIS A 121 -0.51 1.71 9.09
C HIS A 121 -1.60 1.64 8.02
N LEU A 122 -1.62 0.57 7.24
CA LEU A 122 -2.64 0.24 6.25
C LEU A 122 -3.49 -0.90 6.80
N VAL A 123 -4.78 -0.65 6.96
CA VAL A 123 -5.73 -1.62 7.50
C VAL A 123 -6.70 -2.04 6.41
N ALA A 124 -6.97 -3.34 6.31
CA ALA A 124 -7.92 -3.90 5.37
C ALA A 124 -8.69 -5.07 5.99
N GLU A 125 -9.86 -5.36 5.46
CA GLU A 125 -10.64 -6.55 5.79
C GLU A 125 -10.27 -7.69 4.83
N GLY A 126 -10.07 -8.89 5.36
CA GLY A 126 -9.74 -10.08 4.56
C GLY A 126 -10.29 -11.38 5.16
N PRO A 127 -10.12 -12.52 4.47
CA PRO A 127 -10.64 -13.82 4.89
C PRO A 127 -10.07 -14.25 6.24
N ASP A 128 -10.91 -14.85 7.08
CA ASP A 128 -10.48 -15.52 8.29
C ASP A 128 -9.93 -16.92 7.98
N PHE A 129 -8.62 -17.12 8.18
CA PHE A 129 -7.96 -18.40 7.90
C PHE A 129 -8.31 -19.53 8.88
N SER A 130 -9.10 -19.27 9.93
CA SER A 130 -9.57 -20.31 10.87
C SER A 130 -10.71 -21.18 10.31
N GLY A 131 -11.28 -20.80 9.16
CA GLY A 131 -12.29 -21.56 8.42
C GLY A 131 -13.67 -20.90 8.41
N GLY A 132 -14.40 -21.07 7.30
CA GLY A 132 -15.72 -20.46 7.07
C GLY A 132 -15.70 -19.29 6.10
N ASN A 133 -16.79 -18.52 6.06
CA ASN A 133 -16.96 -17.31 5.23
C ASN A 133 -16.79 -16.01 6.06
N SER A 134 -16.15 -16.08 7.23
CA SER A 134 -15.86 -14.91 8.06
C SER A 134 -14.65 -14.12 7.56
N THR A 135 -14.57 -12.88 8.02
CA THR A 135 -13.45 -11.98 7.78
C THR A 135 -12.76 -11.57 9.08
N ARG A 136 -11.54 -11.06 8.95
CA ARG A 136 -10.74 -10.43 10.01
C ARG A 136 -10.13 -9.15 9.50
N MET A 137 -9.75 -8.27 10.44
CA MET A 137 -8.94 -7.10 10.12
C MET A 137 -7.47 -7.51 10.02
N TYR A 138 -6.82 -6.98 8.99
CA TYR A 138 -5.40 -7.11 8.73
C TYR A 138 -4.77 -5.72 8.78
N ARG A 139 -3.50 -5.67 9.19
CA ARG A 139 -2.72 -4.44 9.19
C ARG A 139 -1.34 -4.70 8.62
N ASP A 140 -1.02 -3.99 7.56
CA ASP A 140 0.35 -3.78 7.11
C ASP A 140 0.89 -2.49 7.71
N THR A 141 2.12 -2.53 8.21
CA THR A 141 2.83 -1.37 8.74
C THR A 141 4.10 -1.18 7.94
N ILE A 142 4.14 -0.12 7.13
CA ILE A 142 5.33 0.30 6.37
C ILE A 142 6.08 1.31 7.22
N GLU A 143 7.21 0.91 7.78
CA GLU A 143 8.08 1.74 8.60
C GLU A 143 9.25 2.26 7.77
N TYR A 144 9.39 3.58 7.70
CA TYR A 144 10.60 4.20 7.23
C TYR A 144 11.65 4.16 8.36
N VAL A 145 12.79 3.51 8.12
CA VAL A 145 13.88 3.44 9.10
C VAL A 145 15.04 4.36 8.67
N SER A 146 15.43 4.31 7.40
CA SER A 146 16.41 5.22 6.78
C SER A 146 16.24 5.24 5.27
N ASP A 147 17.04 6.03 4.56
CA ASP A 147 17.00 6.09 3.10
C ASP A 147 17.28 4.74 2.43
N ASP A 148 18.09 3.89 3.06
CA ASP A 148 18.52 2.59 2.51
C ASP A 148 17.84 1.39 3.19
N PHE A 149 16.94 1.64 4.16
CA PHE A 149 16.31 0.58 4.93
C PHE A 149 14.87 0.93 5.32
N ARG A 150 13.95 0.01 5.02
CA ARG A 150 12.55 0.09 5.48
C ARG A 150 12.08 -1.29 5.91
N ARG A 151 11.02 -1.32 6.73
CA ARG A 151 10.43 -2.57 7.21
C ARG A 151 8.93 -2.61 6.93
N LEU A 152 8.43 -3.77 6.53
CA LEU A 152 7.01 -4.08 6.47
C LEU A 152 6.69 -5.14 7.52
N ARG A 153 5.67 -4.89 8.34
CA ARG A 153 5.10 -5.87 9.28
C ARG A 153 3.65 -6.11 8.93
N SER A 154 3.24 -7.37 8.82
CA SER A 154 1.83 -7.74 8.62
C SER A 154 1.30 -8.45 9.86
N ALA A 155 0.13 -8.01 10.31
CA ALA A 155 -0.55 -8.56 11.47
C ALA A 155 -2.04 -8.79 11.19
N MET A 156 -2.61 -9.79 11.84
CA MET A 156 -4.04 -10.09 11.84
C MET A 156 -4.62 -9.76 13.21
N GLN A 157 -5.84 -9.24 13.26
CA GLN A 157 -6.52 -8.96 14.50
C GLN A 157 -7.11 -10.25 15.10
N ALA A 158 -6.74 -10.55 16.34
CA ALA A 158 -7.27 -11.66 17.13
C ALA A 158 -8.65 -11.34 17.71
N GLU A 159 -9.32 -12.36 18.26
CA GLU A 159 -10.67 -12.21 18.84
C GLU A 159 -10.72 -11.24 20.02
N ASP A 160 -9.62 -11.12 20.77
CA ASP A 160 -9.48 -10.17 21.88
C ASP A 160 -9.17 -8.73 21.41
N GLY A 161 -9.09 -8.50 20.10
CA GLY A 161 -8.77 -7.23 19.48
C GLY A 161 -7.28 -6.91 19.37
N SER A 162 -6.40 -7.78 19.91
CA SER A 162 -4.95 -7.62 19.77
C SER A 162 -4.47 -7.90 18.35
N TRP A 163 -3.34 -7.32 17.97
CA TRP A 163 -2.71 -7.57 16.67
C TRP A 163 -1.64 -8.66 16.80
N GLN A 164 -1.82 -9.76 16.09
CA GLN A 164 -0.87 -10.86 16.01
C GLN A 164 -0.07 -10.75 14.71
N GLU A 165 1.22 -10.47 14.84
CA GLU A 165 2.14 -10.40 13.71
C GLU A 165 2.41 -11.79 13.15
N PHE A 166 2.34 -11.93 11.82
CA PHE A 166 2.63 -13.19 11.12
C PHE A 166 3.70 -13.04 10.03
N ASN A 167 4.09 -11.81 9.68
CA ASN A 167 5.10 -11.56 8.66
C ASN A 167 5.92 -10.30 8.99
N VAL A 168 7.23 -10.41 8.81
CA VAL A 168 8.18 -9.28 8.83
C VAL A 168 9.03 -9.35 7.57
N ALA A 169 9.02 -8.28 6.80
CA ALA A 169 9.89 -8.11 5.64
C ALA A 169 10.82 -6.92 5.82
N GLU A 170 12.10 -7.17 5.64
CA GLU A 170 13.17 -6.17 5.72
C GLU A 170 13.67 -5.86 4.32
N TYR A 171 13.57 -4.58 3.93
CA TYR A 171 13.91 -4.10 2.59
C TYR A 171 15.18 -3.27 2.65
N HIS A 172 16.13 -3.59 1.76
CA HIS A 172 17.37 -2.86 1.56
C HIS A 172 17.43 -2.30 0.16
N ARG A 173 17.78 -1.01 0.07
CA ARG A 173 17.91 -0.33 -1.23
C ARG A 173 18.99 -0.97 -2.08
N VAL A 174 18.70 -1.18 -3.36
CA VAL A 174 19.69 -1.62 -4.36
C VAL A 174 20.52 -0.40 -4.77
N LYS A 175 21.84 -0.53 -4.72
CA LYS A 175 22.80 0.53 -5.07
C LYS A 175 23.20 0.49 -6.54
#